data_AF-A0A2E3PJ04-F1
#
_entry.id   AF-A0A2E3PJ04-F1
#
_cell.length_a   1.000
_cell.length_b   1.000
_cell.length_c   1.000
_cell.angle_alpha   90.00
_cell.angle_beta   90.00
_cell.angle_gamma   90.00
#
_symmetry.space_group_name_H-M   'P 1'
#
loop_
_entity.id
_entity.type
_entity.pdbx_description
1 polymer ?
#
loop_
_entity_poly.entity_id
_entity_poly.type
_entity_poly.pdbx_seq_one_letter_code
_entity_poly.pdbx_strand_id
1 'polypeptide(L)'
;MIRARMAALAALTAGTTGLAPMAQALDFARETWCEGEVVFPDEDGSAGIYDMKLWFNKGHYSVVARDQSNGEIIEDTGECDLSHDRICKHVIPGDAVSPDDAYAFLLQPMEGGKYLYKEVWLDGSHGRGLVTCYGAL
;
A
#
# COMPACT_ATOMS: atom_id res chain seq x y z
N MET A 1 -52.31 14.19 43.52
CA MET A 1 -51.13 13.72 42.76
C MET A 1 -50.55 14.89 41.98
N ILE A 2 -49.22 14.90 41.87
CA ILE A 2 -48.34 16.04 41.62
C ILE A 2 -48.32 16.46 40.13
N ARG A 3 -48.11 17.77 39.90
CA ARG A 3 -47.89 18.47 38.62
C ARG A 3 -46.70 17.91 37.83
N ALA A 4 -46.76 17.94 36.50
CA ALA A 4 -45.63 18.40 35.67
C ALA A 4 -46.09 18.71 34.24
N ARG A 5 -45.97 20.00 33.85
CA ARG A 5 -45.82 20.43 32.46
C ARG A 5 -44.34 20.28 32.09
N MET A 6 -44.01 19.68 30.96
CA MET A 6 -42.71 19.85 30.26
C MET A 6 -43.02 19.78 28.76
N ALA A 7 -43.08 20.91 28.06
CA ALA A 7 -41.94 21.62 27.47
C ALA A 7 -41.44 20.92 26.20
N ALA A 8 -42.00 21.32 25.07
CA ALA A 8 -41.34 21.21 23.77
C ALA A 8 -40.24 22.28 23.70
N LEU A 9 -39.01 21.86 23.38
CA LEU A 9 -37.85 22.59 22.86
C LEU A 9 -36.69 21.56 22.90
N ALA A 10 -35.76 21.43 21.97
CA ALA A 10 -35.36 22.26 20.86
C ALA A 10 -34.59 21.39 19.84
N ALA A 11 -34.57 21.85 18.59
CA ALA A 11 -33.60 21.46 17.59
C ALA A 11 -32.16 21.70 18.10
N LEU A 12 -31.23 20.81 17.75
CA LEU A 12 -29.78 20.99 17.57
C LEU A 12 -29.23 19.54 17.44
N THR A 13 -28.73 19.10 16.31
CA THR A 13 -27.50 19.63 15.71
C THR A 13 -27.47 19.31 14.23
N ALA A 14 -27.02 20.30 13.47
CA ALA A 14 -26.69 20.20 12.07
C ALA A 14 -25.79 18.99 11.82
N GLY A 15 -26.02 18.34 10.68
CA GLY A 15 -25.13 17.32 10.15
C GLY A 15 -23.71 17.83 10.14
N THR A 16 -22.89 17.30 11.04
CA THR A 16 -21.49 17.14 10.78
C THR A 16 -21.40 16.04 9.73
N THR A 17 -21.50 16.42 8.46
CA THR A 17 -20.69 15.76 7.43
C THR A 17 -19.24 15.96 7.86
N GLY A 18 -18.82 15.16 8.84
CA GLY A 18 -17.42 14.89 9.08
C GLY A 18 -16.94 14.23 7.81
N LEU A 19 -16.51 15.06 6.86
CA LEU A 19 -15.51 14.67 5.91
C LEU A 19 -14.32 14.26 6.78
N ALA A 20 -14.31 12.99 7.18
CA ALA A 20 -13.09 12.34 7.60
C ALA A 20 -12.08 12.71 6.51
N PRO A 21 -10.90 13.28 6.86
CA PRO A 21 -9.91 13.62 5.86
C PRO A 21 -9.68 12.36 5.04
N MET A 22 -10.17 12.37 3.80
CA MET A 22 -9.93 11.27 2.87
C MET A 22 -8.42 11.17 2.81
N ALA A 23 -7.87 10.00 3.16
CA ALA A 23 -6.45 9.75 3.04
C ALA A 23 -6.05 10.18 1.63
N GLN A 24 -5.28 11.26 1.52
CA GLN A 24 -4.81 11.73 0.23
C GLN A 24 -3.95 10.61 -0.33
N ALA A 25 -4.43 10.00 -1.39
CA ALA A 25 -3.74 8.92 -2.03
C ALA A 25 -2.49 9.50 -2.71
N LEU A 26 -1.33 8.88 -2.46
CA LEU A 26 -0.07 9.33 -3.04
C LEU A 26 -0.12 9.38 -4.56
N ASP A 27 0.57 10.38 -5.10
CA ASP A 27 0.82 10.55 -6.52
C ASP A 27 2.26 10.12 -6.84
N PHE A 28 2.40 8.96 -7.49
CA PHE A 28 3.70 8.43 -7.91
C PHE A 28 4.33 9.22 -9.07
N ALA A 29 3.65 10.25 -9.59
CA ALA A 29 4.27 11.23 -10.48
C ALA A 29 5.29 12.12 -9.75
N ARG A 30 5.24 12.16 -8.41
CA ARG A 30 6.17 12.91 -7.55
C ARG A 30 7.05 11.97 -6.76
N GLU A 31 8.16 12.53 -6.26
CA GLU A 31 9.04 11.83 -5.34
C GLU A 31 8.28 11.37 -4.09
N THR A 32 8.26 10.05 -3.91
CA THR A 32 7.60 9.38 -2.79
C THR A 32 8.49 8.24 -2.32
N TRP A 33 8.62 8.12 -1.01
CA TRP A 33 9.39 7.09 -0.34
C TRP A 33 8.48 6.29 0.56
N CYS A 34 8.57 4.97 0.53
CA CYS A 34 7.83 4.11 1.43
C CYS A 34 8.76 3.12 2.10
N GLU A 35 8.47 2.78 3.35
CA GLU A 35 9.18 1.70 4.05
C GLU A 35 8.24 0.95 4.98
N GLY A 36 8.51 -0.34 5.17
CA GLY A 36 7.75 -1.19 6.07
C GLY A 36 8.13 -2.64 5.94
N GLU A 37 7.39 -3.49 6.64
CA GLU A 37 7.58 -4.93 6.64
C GLU A 37 6.56 -5.58 5.70
N VAL A 38 7.03 -6.48 4.85
CA VAL A 38 6.20 -7.29 3.94
C VAL A 38 6.45 -8.77 4.21
N VAL A 39 5.35 -9.52 4.27
CA VAL A 39 5.34 -10.95 4.54
C VAL A 39 4.92 -11.70 3.28
N PHE A 40 5.70 -12.71 2.92
CA PHE A 40 5.45 -13.66 1.83
C PHE A 40 5.19 -15.04 2.44
N PRO A 41 3.93 -15.49 2.52
CA PRO A 41 3.60 -16.80 3.05
C PRO A 41 4.00 -17.91 2.07
N ASP A 42 4.58 -18.97 2.61
CA ASP A 42 4.93 -20.19 1.87
C ASP A 42 3.83 -21.27 2.03
N GLU A 43 3.81 -22.25 1.12
CA GLU A 43 2.81 -23.33 1.13
C GLU A 43 2.90 -24.23 2.38
N ASP A 44 4.08 -24.32 2.99
CA ASP A 44 4.34 -25.13 4.20
C ASP A 44 3.90 -24.42 5.50
N GLY A 45 3.36 -23.20 5.39
CA GLY A 45 2.91 -22.38 6.51
C GLY A 45 4.01 -21.54 7.16
N SER A 46 5.24 -21.60 6.64
CA SER A 46 6.27 -20.62 6.96
C SER A 46 6.04 -19.30 6.19
N ALA A 47 6.87 -18.30 6.47
CA ALA A 47 6.82 -17.05 5.72
C ALA A 47 8.19 -16.36 5.70
N GLY A 48 8.56 -15.84 4.53
CA GLY A 48 9.61 -14.86 4.39
C GLY A 48 9.13 -13.50 4.89
N ILE A 49 9.96 -12.82 5.70
CA ILE A 49 9.68 -11.48 6.21
C ILE A 49 10.78 -10.55 5.70
N TYR A 50 10.36 -9.48 5.01
CA TYR A 50 11.26 -8.56 4.34
C TYR A 50 11.05 -7.14 4.83
N ASP A 51 12.16 -6.49 5.18
CA ASP A 51 12.21 -5.04 5.32
C ASP A 51 12.25 -4.42 3.92
N MET A 52 11.15 -3.81 3.49
CA MET A 52 11.02 -3.20 2.17
C MET A 52 11.20 -1.69 2.22
N LYS A 53 11.97 -1.17 1.26
CA LYS A 53 12.07 0.26 0.93
C LYS A 53 11.68 0.46 -0.52
N LEU A 54 10.71 1.33 -0.77
CA LEU A 54 10.22 1.66 -2.10
C LEU A 54 10.44 3.14 -2.38
N TRP A 55 10.87 3.44 -3.58
CA TRP A 55 10.99 4.79 -4.12
C TRP A 55 10.11 4.91 -5.35
N PHE A 56 9.40 6.03 -5.50
CA PHE A 56 8.65 6.38 -6.70
C PHE A 56 9.01 7.78 -7.19
N ASN A 57 9.13 7.96 -8.51
CA ASN A 57 9.29 9.28 -9.14
C ASN A 57 8.88 9.23 -10.62
N LYS A 58 7.95 10.10 -11.03
CA LYS A 58 7.46 10.18 -12.42
C LYS A 58 6.98 8.85 -12.99
N GLY A 59 6.36 8.01 -12.16
CA GLY A 59 5.87 6.69 -12.56
C GLY A 59 6.96 5.61 -12.63
N HIS A 60 8.22 5.92 -12.36
CA HIS A 60 9.26 4.90 -12.12
C HIS A 60 9.25 4.48 -10.65
N TYR A 61 9.61 3.22 -10.39
CA TYR A 61 9.85 2.76 -9.04
C TYR A 61 11.21 2.07 -8.89
N SER A 62 11.70 2.06 -7.65
CA SER A 62 12.82 1.24 -7.19
C SER A 62 12.45 0.59 -5.86
N VAL A 63 12.81 -0.67 -5.68
CA VAL A 63 12.54 -1.46 -4.49
C VAL A 63 13.85 -2.04 -3.99
N VAL A 64 14.03 -2.01 -2.68
CA VAL A 64 15.05 -2.79 -1.96
C VAL A 64 14.31 -3.59 -0.90
N ALA A 65 14.38 -4.92 -0.99
CA ALA A 65 13.83 -5.84 -0.01
C ALA A 65 15.00 -6.56 0.69
N ARG A 66 15.01 -6.51 2.03
CA ARG A 66 15.99 -7.24 2.84
C ARG A 66 15.30 -8.36 3.61
N ASP A 67 15.70 -9.60 3.39
CA ASP A 67 15.22 -10.74 4.18
C ASP A 67 15.74 -10.63 5.62
N GLN A 68 14.82 -10.65 6.60
CA GLN A 68 15.15 -10.57 8.02
C GLN A 68 15.85 -11.83 8.56
N SER A 69 15.73 -12.97 7.87
CA SER A 69 16.26 -14.27 8.32
C SER A 69 17.76 -14.42 8.06
N ASN A 70 18.23 -13.95 6.90
CA ASN A 70 19.58 -14.17 6.41
C ASN A 70 20.30 -12.86 5.98
N GLY A 71 19.57 -11.74 5.89
CA GLY A 71 20.09 -10.43 5.50
C GLY A 71 20.31 -10.26 3.99
N GLU A 72 19.86 -11.20 3.16
CA GLU A 72 19.88 -11.12 1.70
C GLU A 72 19.15 -9.88 1.22
N ILE A 73 19.66 -9.27 0.15
CA ILE A 73 19.11 -8.03 -0.42
C ILE A 73 18.71 -8.30 -1.87
N ILE A 74 17.46 -8.00 -2.17
CA ILE A 74 16.87 -8.05 -3.51
C ILE A 74 16.58 -6.61 -3.92
N GLU A 75 17.01 -6.23 -5.12
CA GLU A 75 16.83 -4.88 -5.66
C GLU A 75 16.13 -4.94 -7.01
N ASP A 76 15.00 -4.24 -7.13
CA ASP A 76 14.20 -4.19 -8.36
C ASP A 76 13.94 -2.75 -8.79
N THR A 77 13.76 -2.55 -10.09
CA THR A 77 13.31 -1.28 -10.67
C THR A 77 12.32 -1.51 -11.80
N GLY A 78 11.43 -0.55 -12.03
CA GLY A 78 10.44 -0.68 -13.09
C GLY A 78 9.55 0.54 -13.24
N GLU A 79 8.39 0.34 -13.87
CA GLU A 79 7.42 1.39 -14.17
C GLU A 79 6.03 1.05 -13.64
N CYS A 80 5.27 2.08 -13.29
CA CYS A 80 3.90 1.98 -12.84
C CYS A 80 2.93 2.43 -13.92
N ASP A 81 1.86 1.66 -14.11
CA ASP A 81 0.72 2.12 -14.91
C ASP A 81 -0.11 3.07 -14.04
N LEU A 82 0.09 4.37 -14.23
CA LEU A 82 -0.64 5.40 -13.50
C LEU A 82 -2.09 5.58 -13.99
N SER A 83 -2.50 4.89 -15.07
CA SER A 83 -3.87 4.99 -15.60
C SER A 83 -4.87 4.05 -14.91
N HIS A 84 -4.41 2.98 -14.24
CA HIS A 84 -5.26 2.00 -13.55
C HIS A 84 -4.76 1.73 -12.12
N ASP A 85 -5.58 2.02 -11.12
CA ASP A 85 -5.44 1.67 -9.69
C ASP A 85 -4.05 1.78 -9.04
N ARG A 86 -3.11 2.53 -9.65
CA ARG A 86 -1.70 2.65 -9.24
C ARG A 86 -1.02 1.28 -9.10
N ILE A 87 -1.18 0.46 -10.13
CA ILE A 87 -0.51 -0.85 -10.23
C ILE A 87 0.89 -0.64 -10.82
N CYS A 88 1.90 -1.06 -10.08
CA CYS A 88 3.28 -1.12 -10.56
C CYS A 88 3.59 -2.53 -11.04
N LYS A 89 4.12 -2.64 -12.26
CA LYS A 89 4.42 -3.93 -12.88
C LYS A 89 5.93 -4.09 -12.98
N HIS A 90 6.43 -5.20 -12.48
CA HIS A 90 7.81 -5.61 -12.70
C HIS A 90 7.89 -6.61 -13.83
N VAL A 91 8.91 -6.47 -14.67
CA VAL A 91 9.27 -7.46 -15.68
C VAL A 91 10.77 -7.71 -15.52
N ILE A 92 11.16 -8.91 -15.08
CA ILE A 92 12.57 -9.25 -14.86
C ILE A 92 13.28 -9.35 -16.23
N PRO A 93 14.36 -8.57 -16.48
CA PRO A 93 15.05 -8.59 -17.77
C PRO A 93 15.77 -9.92 -18.00
N GLY A 94 15.57 -10.52 -19.17
CA GLY A 94 16.17 -11.80 -19.56
C GLY A 94 15.15 -12.93 -19.69
N ASP A 95 13.96 -12.73 -19.12
CA ASP A 95 12.89 -13.73 -19.13
C ASP A 95 11.71 -13.36 -20.04
N ALA A 96 12.02 -12.74 -21.18
CA ALA A 96 11.03 -12.46 -22.23
C ALA A 96 10.40 -13.73 -22.85
N VAL A 97 10.79 -14.92 -22.38
CA VAL A 97 10.35 -16.23 -22.85
C VAL A 97 9.58 -17.00 -21.76
N SER A 98 9.72 -16.66 -20.48
CA SER A 98 8.89 -17.20 -19.40
C SER A 98 8.14 -16.08 -18.67
N PRO A 99 6.82 -15.94 -18.87
CA PRO A 99 6.02 -14.94 -18.16
C PRO A 99 5.93 -15.20 -16.64
N ASP A 100 6.46 -16.30 -16.13
CA ASP A 100 6.25 -16.74 -14.74
C ASP A 100 6.98 -15.85 -13.71
N ASP A 101 7.98 -15.07 -14.13
CA ASP A 101 8.82 -14.21 -13.28
C ASP A 101 8.37 -12.73 -13.25
N ALA A 102 7.17 -12.42 -13.75
CA ALA A 102 6.59 -11.09 -13.63
C ALA A 102 5.62 -11.01 -12.44
N TYR A 103 5.73 -9.92 -11.68
CA TYR A 103 4.81 -9.61 -10.60
C TYR A 103 4.21 -8.21 -10.75
N ALA A 104 3.05 -8.03 -10.15
CA ALA A 104 2.41 -6.73 -10.02
C ALA A 104 2.20 -6.43 -8.53
N PHE A 105 2.47 -5.20 -8.15
CA PHE A 105 2.17 -4.72 -6.80
C PHE A 105 1.39 -3.42 -6.82
N LEU A 106 0.69 -3.15 -5.72
CA LEU A 106 -0.05 -1.91 -5.50
C LEU A 106 0.05 -1.45 -4.05
N LEU A 107 -0.10 -0.16 -3.85
CA LEU A 107 -0.19 0.47 -2.53
C LEU A 107 -1.61 1.00 -2.31
N GLN A 108 -2.37 0.30 -1.46
CA GLN A 108 -3.73 0.71 -1.12
C GLN A 108 -3.69 1.70 0.07
N PRO A 109 -4.20 2.94 -0.07
CA PRO A 109 -4.22 3.90 1.02
C PRO A 109 -4.98 3.38 2.26
N MET A 110 -4.44 3.66 3.44
CA MET A 110 -5.07 3.41 4.74
C MET A 110 -5.06 4.69 5.59
N GLU A 111 -5.69 4.63 6.76
CA GLU A 111 -5.68 5.74 7.72
C GLU A 111 -4.26 5.99 8.29
N GLY A 112 -3.99 7.25 8.63
CA GLY A 112 -2.75 7.63 9.32
C GLY A 112 -1.48 7.60 8.46
N GLY A 113 -1.59 7.78 7.14
CA GLY A 113 -0.44 7.80 6.22
C GLY A 113 0.16 6.43 5.93
N LYS A 114 -0.55 5.36 6.32
CA LYS A 114 -0.17 3.98 6.05
C LYS A 114 -0.74 3.50 4.72
N TYR A 115 -0.06 2.55 4.12
CA TYR A 115 -0.47 1.89 2.88
C TYR A 115 -0.35 0.38 3.06
N LEU A 116 -1.34 -0.33 2.56
CA LEU A 116 -1.27 -1.78 2.43
C LEU A 116 -0.58 -2.11 1.11
N TYR A 117 0.65 -2.60 1.20
CA TYR A 117 1.35 -3.24 0.10
C TYR A 117 0.72 -4.58 -0.21
N LYS A 118 0.46 -4.83 -1.49
CA LYS A 118 0.03 -6.12 -2.01
C LYS A 118 0.81 -6.41 -3.27
N GLU A 119 1.41 -7.58 -3.33
CA GLU A 119 2.12 -8.10 -4.49
C GLU A 119 1.54 -9.44 -4.88
N VAL A 120 1.39 -9.66 -6.19
CA VAL A 120 0.91 -10.91 -6.76
C VAL A 120 1.83 -11.28 -7.91
N TRP A 121 2.41 -12.46 -7.81
CA TRP A 121 3.19 -13.10 -8.87
C TRP A 121 2.28 -13.94 -9.75
N LEU A 122 2.73 -14.24 -10.97
CA LEU A 122 1.96 -15.04 -11.91
C LEU A 122 1.87 -16.53 -11.52
N ASP A 123 2.81 -17.02 -10.70
CA ASP A 123 2.75 -18.34 -10.08
C ASP A 123 1.70 -18.45 -8.95
N GLY A 124 1.06 -17.33 -8.57
CA GLY A 124 0.05 -17.25 -7.52
C GLY A 124 0.60 -16.95 -6.12
N SER A 125 1.92 -16.87 -5.96
CA SER A 125 2.54 -16.38 -4.74
C SER A 125 2.20 -14.90 -4.53
N HIS A 126 2.13 -14.49 -3.27
CA HIS A 126 1.67 -13.15 -2.93
C HIS A 126 2.31 -12.60 -1.66
N GLY A 127 2.77 -11.36 -1.74
CA GLY A 127 3.30 -10.60 -0.61
C GLY A 127 2.28 -9.60 -0.08
N ARG A 128 2.27 -9.37 1.24
CA ARG A 128 1.47 -8.29 1.83
C ARG A 128 2.16 -7.66 3.04
N GLY A 129 1.98 -6.36 3.21
CA GLY A 129 2.58 -5.67 4.34
C GLY A 129 2.07 -4.26 4.53
N LEU A 130 2.35 -3.69 5.69
CA LEU A 130 2.04 -2.29 5.96
C LEU A 130 3.29 -1.46 5.76
N VAL A 131 3.22 -0.52 4.82
CA VAL A 131 4.27 0.46 4.59
C VAL A 131 3.79 1.84 5.01
N THR A 132 4.71 2.64 5.52
CA THR A 132 4.51 4.07 5.75
C THR A 132 5.17 4.82 4.62
N CYS A 133 4.47 5.79 4.05
CA CYS A 133 4.98 6.55 2.92
C CYS A 133 5.15 8.03 3.27
N TYR A 134 6.21 8.62 2.75
CA TYR A 134 6.65 9.99 2.92
C TYR A 134 6.81 10.62 1.55
N GLY A 135 6.17 11.77 1.30
CA GLY A 135 6.19 12.40 -0.01
C GLY A 135 5.28 13.63 -0.07
N ALA A 136 5.33 14.36 -1.18
CA ALA A 136 4.54 15.57 -1.38
C ALA A 136 3.08 15.24 -1.69
N LEU A 137 2.24 15.16 -0.64
CA LEU A 137 0.77 15.09 -0.71
C LEU A 137 0.14 16.21 -1.55
#